data_AF-A0A534R1N6-F1
#
_entry.id   AF-A0A534R1N6-F1
#
_cell.length_a   1.000
_cell.length_b   1.000
_cell.length_c   1.000
_cell.angle_alpha   90.00
_cell.angle_beta   90.00
_cell.angle_gamma   90.00
#
_symmetry.space_group_name_H-M   'P 1'
#
loop_
_entity.id
_entity.type
_entity.pdbx_description
1 polymer ?
#
loop_
_entity_poly.entity_id
_entity_poly.type
_entity_poly.pdbx_seq_one_letter_code
_entity_poly.pdbx_strand_id
1 'polypeptide(L)'
;GDCDVAETCDGSVGECPPDGFQPSTFVCRPSTGECDPEETCTGSTATCPADVTSGDQDDDGVCDAIDNCQTIANADQADSDGDGIGDACDPCNDAEAAPLIGPALKLGKRGGATSGSLKLRGGMKLAYPYAPAIDPLRKGIRILVEDAQTGRLIDAIIPGGPFNPATKAGWKVNKTHNLWVYRNVGRAVAPVESITKITLKDLSSTKPGYLTITVVGKRGMRGRVHLPLRVTLVLDSPMALTGQCSVGMFAGPSPAPACVSRTDGVVCK
;
A
#
# COMPACT_ATOMS: atom_id res chain seq x y z
N GLY A 1 8.58 -11.85 -45.98
CA GLY A 1 8.23 -11.83 -44.54
C GLY A 1 6.73 -11.84 -44.37
N ASP A 2 6.19 -11.84 -43.15
CA ASP A 2 4.72 -11.92 -42.94
C ASP A 2 3.96 -10.69 -43.48
N CYS A 3 4.67 -9.56 -43.67
CA CYS A 3 4.14 -8.31 -44.22
C CYS A 3 4.46 -8.10 -45.70
N ASP A 4 4.96 -9.13 -46.37
CA ASP A 4 5.46 -9.10 -47.73
C ASP A 4 4.38 -9.60 -48.67
N VAL A 5 4.15 -8.89 -49.77
CA VAL A 5 3.26 -9.37 -50.83
C VAL A 5 4.11 -10.19 -51.79
N ALA A 6 3.56 -11.28 -52.33
CA ALA A 6 4.29 -12.05 -53.33
C ALA A 6 4.14 -11.40 -54.70
N GLU A 7 5.23 -10.87 -55.26
CA GLU A 7 5.25 -10.38 -56.64
C GLU A 7 5.53 -11.52 -57.61
N THR A 8 4.87 -11.48 -58.76
CA THR A 8 5.16 -12.39 -59.86
C THR A 8 5.67 -11.59 -61.05
N CYS A 9 6.89 -11.91 -61.50
CA CYS A 9 7.39 -11.41 -62.77
C CYS A 9 6.89 -12.34 -63.89
N ASP A 10 5.96 -11.86 -64.70
CA ASP A 10 5.39 -12.62 -65.83
C ASP A 10 6.21 -12.49 -67.12
N GLY A 11 7.23 -11.62 -67.14
CA GLY A 11 8.08 -11.35 -68.30
C GLY A 11 7.41 -10.54 -69.42
N SER A 12 6.21 -9.99 -69.16
CA SER A 12 5.42 -9.20 -70.13
C SER A 12 5.94 -7.78 -70.31
N VAL A 13 6.62 -7.25 -69.28
CA VAL A 13 7.15 -5.88 -69.21
C VAL A 13 8.63 -5.92 -68.83
N GLY A 14 9.41 -4.94 -69.30
CA GLY A 14 10.87 -4.91 -69.19
C GLY A 14 11.43 -4.76 -67.77
N GLU A 15 10.57 -4.53 -66.77
CA GLU A 15 10.93 -4.46 -65.35
C GLU A 15 9.90 -5.22 -64.51
N CYS A 16 10.35 -5.95 -63.49
CA CYS A 16 9.47 -6.62 -62.54
C CYS A 16 8.63 -5.61 -61.74
N PRO A 17 7.46 -6.02 -61.21
CA PRO A 17 6.70 -5.18 -60.28
C PRO A 17 7.58 -4.73 -59.10
N PRO A 18 7.39 -3.49 -58.60
CA PRO A 18 8.05 -3.02 -57.39
C PRO A 18 7.62 -3.86 -56.19
N ASP A 19 8.50 -3.93 -55.19
CA ASP A 19 8.29 -4.61 -53.91
C ASP A 19 7.02 -4.09 -53.23
N GLY A 20 6.08 -5.00 -52.96
CA GLY A 20 4.76 -4.74 -52.42
C GLY A 20 4.68 -5.15 -50.95
N PHE A 21 4.08 -4.29 -50.12
CA PHE A 21 3.89 -4.58 -48.71
C PHE A 21 2.41 -4.70 -48.36
N GLN A 22 2.10 -5.60 -47.42
CA GLN A 22 0.78 -5.72 -46.84
C GLN A 22 0.35 -4.37 -46.25
N PRO A 23 -0.93 -3.98 -46.36
CA PRO A 23 -1.40 -2.68 -45.87
C PRO A 23 -1.25 -2.58 -44.35
N SER A 24 -1.31 -1.35 -43.83
CA SER A 24 -1.14 -1.11 -42.38
C SER A 24 -2.28 -1.65 -41.51
N THR A 25 -3.25 -2.34 -42.10
CA THR A 25 -4.38 -3.00 -41.44
C THR A 25 -4.25 -4.52 -41.44
N PHE A 26 -3.20 -5.07 -42.06
CA PHE A 26 -2.98 -6.52 -42.07
C PHE A 26 -2.36 -6.94 -40.75
N VAL A 27 -3.07 -7.79 -40.00
CA VAL A 27 -2.59 -8.39 -38.75
C VAL A 27 -1.55 -9.46 -39.10
N CYS A 28 -0.28 -9.19 -38.80
CA CYS A 28 0.82 -10.12 -39.02
C CYS A 28 1.09 -11.00 -37.80
N ARG A 29 0.73 -10.55 -36.60
CA ARG A 29 0.66 -11.37 -35.39
C ARG A 29 -0.64 -11.08 -34.62
N PRO A 30 -1.47 -12.10 -34.33
CA PRO A 30 -2.70 -11.90 -33.59
C PRO A 30 -2.40 -11.64 -32.11
N SER A 31 -3.31 -10.91 -31.46
CA SER A 31 -3.30 -10.74 -30.01
C SER A 31 -3.43 -12.08 -29.28
N THR A 32 -2.69 -12.26 -28.18
CA THR A 32 -2.84 -13.43 -27.28
C THR A 32 -3.54 -13.11 -25.95
N GLY A 33 -3.94 -11.86 -25.72
CA GLY A 33 -4.67 -11.43 -24.52
C GLY A 33 -4.71 -9.91 -24.39
N GLU A 34 -5.30 -9.39 -23.31
CA GLU A 34 -5.37 -7.93 -23.07
C GLU A 34 -3.98 -7.30 -22.91
N CYS A 35 -2.99 -8.08 -22.46
CA CYS A 35 -1.60 -7.66 -22.28
C CYS A 35 -0.72 -7.94 -23.48
N ASP A 36 -1.32 -8.42 -24.56
CA ASP A 36 -0.62 -8.75 -25.78
C ASP A 36 -1.43 -8.29 -26.99
N PRO A 37 -1.34 -7.00 -27.37
CA PRO A 37 -2.05 -6.46 -28.54
C PRO A 37 -1.63 -7.14 -29.84
N GLU A 38 -2.49 -7.08 -30.85
CA GLU A 38 -2.12 -7.54 -32.20
C GLU A 38 -1.16 -6.57 -32.89
N GLU A 39 -0.23 -7.10 -33.67
CA GLU A 39 0.65 -6.29 -34.52
C GLU A 39 0.14 -6.29 -35.96
N THR A 40 0.00 -5.08 -36.48
CA THR A 40 -0.30 -4.85 -37.88
C THR A 40 0.95 -4.44 -38.64
N CYS A 41 1.03 -4.82 -39.91
CA CYS A 41 2.08 -4.35 -40.80
C CYS A 41 2.14 -2.81 -40.85
N THR A 42 3.28 -2.27 -41.27
CA THR A 42 3.45 -0.81 -41.39
C THR A 42 2.99 -0.26 -42.74
N GLY A 43 2.75 -1.12 -43.73
CA GLY A 43 2.56 -0.72 -45.13
C GLY A 43 3.84 -0.35 -45.88
N SER A 44 5.01 -0.50 -45.25
CA SER A 44 6.29 -0.04 -45.82
C SER A 44 7.47 -0.99 -45.58
N THR A 45 7.27 -2.11 -44.88
CA THR A 45 8.31 -3.09 -44.54
C THR A 45 7.80 -4.51 -44.69
N ALA A 46 8.64 -5.42 -45.18
CA ALA A 46 8.33 -6.85 -45.34
C ALA A 46 8.27 -7.64 -44.02
N THR A 47 8.79 -7.07 -42.92
CA THR A 47 8.79 -7.68 -41.57
C THR A 47 7.65 -7.13 -40.72
N CYS A 48 7.02 -8.02 -39.94
CA CYS A 48 6.10 -7.62 -38.88
C CYS A 48 6.86 -6.78 -37.82
N PRO A 49 6.23 -5.76 -37.21
CA PRO A 49 6.80 -5.07 -36.07
C PRO A 49 7.17 -6.02 -34.93
N ALA A 50 8.05 -5.57 -34.04
CA ALA A 50 8.39 -6.34 -32.85
C ALA A 50 7.15 -6.52 -31.98
N ASP A 51 6.99 -7.73 -31.45
CA ASP A 51 5.95 -8.12 -30.50
C ASP A 51 6.00 -7.23 -29.25
N VAL A 52 4.89 -6.56 -28.93
CA VAL A 52 4.78 -5.68 -27.76
C VAL A 52 3.93 -6.36 -26.69
N THR A 53 4.58 -7.11 -25.79
CA THR A 53 3.91 -7.69 -24.62
C THR A 53 4.03 -6.80 -23.38
N SER A 54 2.94 -6.72 -22.62
CA SER A 54 2.90 -6.19 -21.25
C SER A 54 2.88 -7.34 -20.26
N GLY A 55 3.44 -7.13 -19.07
CA GLY A 55 3.37 -8.11 -17.99
C GLY A 55 1.95 -8.21 -17.41
N ASP A 56 1.60 -9.39 -16.94
CA ASP A 56 0.49 -9.70 -16.03
C ASP A 56 1.09 -10.67 -15.01
N GLN A 57 1.34 -10.18 -13.80
CA GLN A 57 2.15 -10.89 -12.81
C GLN A 57 1.35 -11.90 -11.98
N ASP A 58 0.03 -11.75 -11.91
CA ASP A 58 -0.85 -12.65 -11.15
C ASP A 58 -1.88 -13.41 -12.01
N ASP A 59 -1.76 -13.27 -13.34
CA ASP A 59 -2.50 -14.01 -14.37
C ASP A 59 -4.03 -13.81 -14.25
N ASP A 60 -4.47 -12.62 -13.87
CA ASP A 60 -5.90 -12.29 -13.73
C ASP A 60 -6.53 -11.69 -14.99
N GLY A 61 -5.71 -11.40 -16.00
CA GLY A 61 -6.13 -10.83 -17.28
C GLY A 61 -5.98 -9.31 -17.37
N VAL A 62 -5.54 -8.63 -16.30
CA VAL A 62 -5.27 -7.19 -16.28
C VAL A 62 -3.76 -6.95 -16.25
N CYS A 63 -3.29 -6.06 -17.11
CA CYS A 63 -1.85 -5.85 -17.25
C CYS A 63 -1.26 -5.05 -16.12
N ASP A 64 -0.04 -5.38 -15.68
CA ASP A 64 0.70 -4.75 -14.57
C ASP A 64 0.67 -3.21 -14.60
N ALA A 65 0.63 -2.61 -15.80
CA ALA A 65 0.64 -1.16 -16.01
C ALA A 65 -0.69 -0.47 -15.62
N ILE A 66 -1.80 -1.21 -15.62
CA ILE A 66 -3.15 -0.73 -15.30
C ILE A 66 -3.80 -1.51 -14.15
N ASP A 67 -3.15 -2.57 -13.68
CA ASP A 67 -3.61 -3.40 -12.57
C ASP A 67 -3.40 -2.70 -11.21
N ASN A 68 -4.51 -2.48 -10.50
CA ASN A 68 -4.51 -1.90 -9.16
C ASN A 68 -4.11 -2.89 -8.05
N CYS A 69 -3.86 -4.16 -8.37
CA CYS A 69 -3.30 -5.18 -7.49
C CYS A 69 -2.35 -6.17 -8.20
N GLN A 70 -1.22 -5.69 -8.75
CA GLN A 70 -0.14 -6.43 -9.48
C GLN A 70 0.37 -7.79 -8.94
N THR A 71 -0.07 -8.27 -7.79
CA THR A 71 0.36 -9.53 -7.19
C THR A 71 -0.79 -10.35 -6.61
N ILE A 72 -2.02 -9.84 -6.68
CA ILE A 72 -3.22 -10.46 -6.13
C ILE A 72 -4.37 -10.28 -7.12
N ALA A 73 -4.64 -11.36 -7.87
CA ALA A 73 -5.65 -11.41 -8.90
C ALA A 73 -7.01 -10.81 -8.47
N ASN A 74 -7.44 -9.78 -9.20
CA ASN A 74 -8.71 -9.09 -9.09
C ASN A 74 -9.17 -8.52 -10.45
N ALA A 75 -9.53 -9.41 -11.38
CA ALA A 75 -9.94 -9.04 -12.74
C ALA A 75 -11.08 -8.00 -12.84
N ASP A 76 -11.86 -7.80 -11.77
CA ASP A 76 -12.91 -6.78 -11.70
C ASP A 76 -12.39 -5.37 -11.35
N GLN A 77 -11.12 -5.26 -10.96
CA GLN A 77 -10.39 -4.05 -10.60
C GLN A 77 -11.17 -3.20 -9.57
N ALA A 78 -11.89 -3.87 -8.66
CA ALA A 78 -12.67 -3.19 -7.62
C ALA A 78 -11.75 -2.33 -6.73
N ASP A 79 -12.14 -1.08 -6.51
CA ASP A 79 -11.46 -0.09 -5.67
C ASP A 79 -12.55 0.73 -4.95
N SER A 80 -12.92 0.28 -3.76
CA SER A 80 -14.10 0.78 -3.03
C SER A 80 -13.87 2.16 -2.40
N ASP A 81 -12.64 2.53 -2.07
CA ASP A 81 -12.30 3.84 -1.48
C ASP A 81 -11.63 4.82 -2.44
N GLY A 82 -11.29 4.37 -3.66
CA GLY A 82 -10.83 5.19 -4.78
C GLY A 82 -9.38 5.66 -4.63
N ASP A 83 -8.56 4.94 -3.87
CA ASP A 83 -7.17 5.31 -3.63
C ASP A 83 -6.18 4.77 -4.68
N GLY A 84 -6.67 3.97 -5.63
CA GLY A 84 -5.91 3.33 -6.70
C GLY A 84 -5.24 2.01 -6.31
N ILE A 85 -5.52 1.47 -5.12
CA ILE A 85 -5.14 0.13 -4.67
C ILE A 85 -6.42 -0.72 -4.66
N GLY A 86 -6.41 -1.86 -5.35
CA GLY A 86 -7.63 -2.66 -5.44
C GLY A 86 -8.04 -3.30 -4.11
N ASP A 87 -9.33 -3.58 -3.97
CA ASP A 87 -9.96 -4.19 -2.77
C ASP A 87 -9.27 -5.50 -2.34
N ALA A 88 -8.71 -6.23 -3.30
CA ALA A 88 -8.04 -7.51 -3.06
C ALA A 88 -6.68 -7.35 -2.34
N CYS A 89 -6.00 -6.21 -2.54
CA CYS A 89 -4.68 -5.94 -1.99
C CYS A 89 -4.62 -4.75 -1.03
N ASP A 90 -5.71 -3.97 -0.91
CA ASP A 90 -5.83 -2.89 0.07
C ASP A 90 -6.16 -3.46 1.47
N PRO A 91 -5.29 -3.24 2.48
CA PRO A 91 -5.58 -3.58 3.86
C PRO A 91 -6.75 -2.80 4.48
N CYS A 92 -7.23 -1.72 3.85
CA CYS A 92 -8.28 -0.82 4.35
C CYS A 92 -9.17 -0.20 3.25
N ASN A 93 -9.90 -1.04 2.54
CA ASN A 93 -10.69 -0.66 1.36
C ASN A 93 -12.01 0.10 1.61
N ASP A 94 -12.27 0.58 2.83
CA ASP A 94 -13.50 1.28 3.19
C ASP A 94 -13.25 2.64 3.84
N ALA A 95 -12.04 3.19 3.74
CA ALA A 95 -11.65 4.39 4.47
C ALA A 95 -10.82 5.39 3.65
N GLU A 96 -11.50 6.47 3.21
CA GLU A 96 -10.84 7.65 2.65
C GLU A 96 -9.80 8.26 3.62
N ALA A 97 -8.64 8.64 3.09
CA ALA A 97 -7.55 9.24 3.84
C ALA A 97 -7.93 10.62 4.44
N ALA A 98 -8.03 10.69 5.77
CA ALA A 98 -8.38 11.93 6.48
C ALA A 98 -7.21 12.49 7.29
N PRO A 99 -7.11 13.82 7.51
CA PRO A 99 -6.12 14.39 8.42
C PRO A 99 -6.26 13.82 9.84
N LEU A 100 -5.13 13.39 10.42
CA LEU A 100 -5.10 12.94 11.81
C LEU A 100 -5.47 14.08 12.77
N ILE A 101 -6.20 13.77 13.84
CA ILE A 101 -6.59 14.75 14.85
C ILE A 101 -5.60 14.75 16.02
N GLY A 102 -5.04 15.92 16.35
CA GLY A 102 -3.94 16.06 17.31
C GLY A 102 -2.71 15.18 17.00
N PRO A 103 -2.23 15.18 15.75
CA PRO A 103 -1.14 14.31 15.32
C PRO A 103 0.16 14.69 16.02
N ALA A 104 0.96 13.69 16.40
CA ALA A 104 2.32 13.92 16.85
C ALA A 104 3.23 12.81 16.33
N LEU A 105 4.28 13.19 15.61
CA LEU A 105 5.28 12.28 15.07
C LEU A 105 6.65 12.64 15.63
N LYS A 106 7.42 11.63 16.06
CA LYS A 106 8.83 11.76 16.36
C LYS A 106 9.56 10.54 15.81
N LEU A 107 10.51 10.80 14.91
CA LEU A 107 11.38 9.78 14.30
C LEU A 107 12.83 10.19 14.52
N GLY A 108 13.71 9.26 14.92
CA GLY A 108 15.15 9.52 15.14
C GLY A 108 16.05 8.82 14.12
N LYS A 109 17.26 9.37 13.88
CA LYS A 109 18.24 8.94 12.84
C LYS A 109 18.97 7.59 13.09
N ARG A 110 19.50 6.97 12.02
CA ARG A 110 20.61 5.98 12.01
C ARG A 110 21.93 6.66 12.44
N GLY A 111 22.55 6.22 13.54
CA GLY A 111 23.92 6.65 13.87
C GLY A 111 24.29 6.84 15.34
N GLY A 112 23.43 6.48 16.31
CA GLY A 112 23.87 6.26 17.68
C GLY A 112 23.41 4.88 18.11
N ALA A 113 24.34 3.93 18.22
CA ALA A 113 24.04 2.61 18.76
C ALA A 113 23.34 2.80 20.11
N THR A 114 22.01 2.55 20.16
CA THR A 114 21.07 2.55 21.31
C THR A 114 19.97 3.65 21.45
N SER A 115 19.92 4.78 20.70
CA SER A 115 19.10 5.95 21.14
C SER A 115 17.96 6.48 20.22
N GLY A 116 17.62 5.82 19.11
CA GLY A 116 16.50 6.32 18.28
C GLY A 116 15.13 6.12 18.97
N SER A 117 14.22 7.10 18.88
CA SER A 117 12.84 6.97 19.40
C SER A 117 11.82 7.05 18.27
N LEU A 118 10.90 6.10 18.20
CA LEU A 118 9.69 6.17 17.38
C LEU A 118 8.54 6.61 18.28
N LYS A 119 7.83 7.67 17.91
CA LYS A 119 6.53 8.01 18.48
C LYS A 119 5.60 8.44 17.37
N LEU A 120 4.48 7.76 17.23
CA LEU A 120 3.37 8.17 16.37
C LEU A 120 2.13 8.28 17.25
N ARG A 121 1.39 9.38 17.13
CA ARG A 121 0.11 9.58 17.78
C ARG A 121 -0.82 10.28 16.82
N GLY A 122 -2.08 9.88 16.82
CA GLY A 122 -3.14 10.57 16.12
C GLY A 122 -4.50 10.06 16.58
N GLY A 123 -5.50 10.92 16.45
CA GLY A 123 -6.90 10.52 16.49
C GLY A 123 -7.39 10.20 15.08
N MET A 124 -8.18 9.15 14.98
CA MET A 124 -8.72 8.59 13.74
C MET A 124 -10.22 8.34 13.92
N LYS A 125 -10.97 8.38 12.82
CA LYS A 125 -12.40 8.12 12.81
C LYS A 125 -12.62 6.81 12.06
N LEU A 126 -13.33 5.88 12.70
CA LEU A 126 -13.78 4.63 12.13
C LEU A 126 -15.29 4.66 11.91
N ALA A 127 -15.79 3.78 11.04
CA ALA A 127 -17.21 3.49 10.93
C ALA A 127 -17.81 3.12 12.30
N TYR A 128 -19.02 3.60 12.58
CA TYR A 128 -19.68 3.43 13.86
C TYR A 128 -21.20 3.21 13.66
N PRO A 129 -21.85 2.29 14.41
CA PRO A 129 -21.32 1.49 15.51
C PRO A 129 -20.32 0.41 15.06
N TYR A 130 -19.39 0.04 15.94
CA TYR A 130 -18.41 -1.01 15.65
C TYR A 130 -19.10 -2.38 15.53
N ALA A 131 -19.08 -2.96 14.35
CA ALA A 131 -19.59 -4.30 14.08
C ALA A 131 -18.53 -5.11 13.31
N PRO A 132 -17.83 -6.07 13.95
CA PRO A 132 -17.94 -6.51 15.34
C PRO A 132 -17.30 -5.51 16.33
N ALA A 133 -17.35 -5.78 17.63
CA ALA A 133 -16.65 -4.94 18.60
C ALA A 133 -15.12 -5.00 18.40
N ILE A 134 -14.43 -3.88 18.63
CA ILE A 134 -12.96 -3.79 18.54
C ILE A 134 -12.32 -4.75 19.55
N ASP A 135 -11.50 -5.70 19.08
CA ASP A 135 -10.83 -6.70 19.92
C ASP A 135 -9.36 -6.98 19.51
N PRO A 136 -8.43 -6.02 19.71
CA PRO A 136 -6.99 -6.23 19.49
C PRO A 136 -6.39 -7.35 20.34
N LEU A 137 -7.05 -7.69 21.46
CA LEU A 137 -6.60 -8.77 22.34
C LEU A 137 -6.67 -10.12 21.63
N ARG A 138 -7.67 -10.34 20.78
CA ARG A 138 -7.80 -11.57 19.97
C ARG A 138 -7.24 -11.40 18.56
N LYS A 139 -7.59 -10.30 17.89
CA LYS A 139 -7.28 -10.11 16.46
C LYS A 139 -5.88 -9.53 16.20
N GLY A 140 -5.28 -8.85 17.18
CA GLY A 140 -4.09 -8.04 16.93
C GLY A 140 -4.42 -6.77 16.14
N ILE A 141 -3.40 -6.09 15.61
CA ILE A 141 -3.56 -4.94 14.71
C ILE A 141 -2.46 -4.94 13.64
N ARG A 142 -2.65 -4.18 12.57
CA ARG A 142 -1.60 -3.79 11.63
C ARG A 142 -1.47 -2.28 11.61
N ILE A 143 -0.24 -1.78 11.57
CA ILE A 143 0.06 -0.36 11.40
C ILE A 143 0.95 -0.21 10.19
N LEU A 144 0.47 0.54 9.22
CA LEU A 144 1.21 0.92 8.03
C LEU A 144 1.56 2.40 8.12
N VAL A 145 2.78 2.73 7.76
CA VAL A 145 3.21 4.13 7.59
C VAL A 145 3.95 4.23 6.28
N GLU A 146 3.49 5.12 5.41
CA GLU A 146 3.99 5.27 4.05
C GLU A 146 4.34 6.72 3.78
N ASP A 147 5.44 6.90 3.06
CA ASP A 147 5.92 8.16 2.53
C ASP A 147 5.78 8.09 1.01
N ALA A 148 5.04 9.05 0.43
CA ALA A 148 4.78 9.07 -1.02
C ALA A 148 6.06 9.08 -1.89
N GLN A 149 7.20 9.51 -1.34
CA GLN A 149 8.47 9.54 -2.07
C GLN A 149 9.36 8.33 -1.82
N THR A 150 9.31 7.76 -0.62
CA THR A 150 10.25 6.69 -0.23
C THR A 150 9.57 5.33 -0.02
N GLY A 151 8.25 5.29 -0.17
CA GLY A 151 7.44 4.10 0.00
C GLY A 151 7.23 3.76 1.48
N ARG A 152 7.20 2.47 1.77
CA ARG A 152 6.79 1.94 3.07
C ARG A 152 7.86 2.15 4.14
N LEU A 153 7.48 2.87 5.20
CA LEU A 153 8.32 3.16 6.35
C LEU A 153 8.09 2.17 7.51
N ILE A 154 6.84 1.78 7.76
CA ILE A 154 6.45 0.76 8.75
C ILE A 154 5.42 -0.19 8.11
N ASP A 155 5.61 -1.50 8.28
CA ASP A 155 4.54 -2.51 8.21
C ASP A 155 4.62 -3.39 9.45
N ALA A 156 3.85 -3.04 10.47
CA ALA A 156 3.90 -3.73 11.76
C ALA A 156 2.61 -4.51 11.99
N ILE A 157 2.67 -5.83 11.78
CA ILE A 157 1.63 -6.77 12.21
C ILE A 157 1.89 -7.12 13.69
N ILE A 158 1.08 -6.55 14.57
CA ILE A 158 1.15 -6.81 16.01
C ILE A 158 0.17 -7.93 16.33
N PRO A 159 0.67 -9.10 16.78
CA PRO A 159 -0.20 -10.23 17.04
C PRO A 159 -1.16 -9.92 18.20
N GLY A 160 -2.32 -10.57 18.17
CA GLY A 160 -3.17 -10.70 19.35
C GLY A 160 -2.47 -11.49 20.46
N GLY A 161 -3.14 -11.58 21.61
CA GLY A 161 -2.72 -12.39 22.74
C GLY A 161 -2.59 -11.57 24.03
N PRO A 162 -3.03 -12.14 25.17
CA PRO A 162 -2.92 -11.46 26.45
C PRO A 162 -1.47 -11.27 26.87
N PHE A 163 -1.22 -10.21 27.64
CA PHE A 163 0.10 -9.92 28.18
C PHE A 163 0.62 -11.07 29.04
N ASN A 164 1.75 -11.65 28.62
CA ASN A 164 2.44 -12.69 29.36
C ASN A 164 3.56 -12.07 30.24
N PRO A 165 3.48 -12.20 31.58
CA PRO A 165 4.50 -11.66 32.48
C PRO A 165 5.91 -12.24 32.27
N ALA A 166 6.03 -13.50 31.83
CA ALA A 166 7.31 -14.16 31.63
C ALA A 166 8.05 -13.57 30.42
N THR A 167 7.35 -13.37 29.30
CA THR A 167 7.94 -12.78 28.10
C THR A 167 7.94 -11.25 28.12
N LYS A 168 7.12 -10.63 29.01
CA LYS A 168 6.84 -9.19 29.05
C LYS A 168 6.29 -8.65 27.72
N ALA A 169 5.52 -9.48 27.02
CA ALA A 169 4.91 -9.17 25.73
C ALA A 169 3.40 -9.49 25.72
N GLY A 170 2.62 -8.70 24.98
CA GLY A 170 1.19 -8.92 24.73
C GLY A 170 0.28 -7.77 25.17
N TRP A 171 -1.03 -7.98 25.05
CA TRP A 171 -2.06 -6.95 25.25
C TRP A 171 -2.67 -6.96 26.65
N LYS A 172 -2.99 -5.77 27.14
CA LYS A 172 -3.85 -5.57 28.32
C LYS A 172 -5.06 -4.72 27.91
N VAL A 173 -6.23 -5.07 28.41
CA VAL A 173 -7.47 -4.32 28.21
C VAL A 173 -8.03 -3.89 29.58
N ASN A 174 -8.68 -2.73 29.65
CA ASN A 174 -9.39 -2.30 30.86
C ASN A 174 -10.79 -2.92 30.96
N LYS A 175 -11.41 -2.83 32.15
CA LYS A 175 -12.74 -3.43 32.41
C LYS A 175 -13.85 -2.92 31.49
N THR A 176 -13.73 -1.68 31.02
CA THR A 176 -14.72 -1.03 30.14
C THR A 176 -14.47 -1.30 28.65
N HIS A 177 -13.43 -2.09 28.31
CA HIS A 177 -13.11 -2.46 26.93
C HIS A 177 -13.01 -1.25 25.98
N ASN A 178 -12.41 -0.16 26.45
CA ASN A 178 -12.17 1.05 25.66
C ASN A 178 -10.71 1.54 25.71
N LEU A 179 -9.84 0.79 26.37
CA LEU A 179 -8.40 1.05 26.42
C LEU A 179 -7.63 -0.26 26.32
N TRP A 180 -6.87 -0.39 25.23
CA TRP A 180 -5.95 -1.50 25.00
C TRP A 180 -4.52 -1.00 25.00
N VAL A 181 -3.65 -1.75 25.69
CA VAL A 181 -2.23 -1.44 25.79
C VAL A 181 -1.42 -2.68 25.44
N TYR A 182 -0.79 -2.65 24.27
CA TYR A 182 0.25 -3.61 23.92
C TYR A 182 1.57 -3.20 24.56
N ARG A 183 2.33 -4.18 25.01
CA ARG A 183 3.73 -4.00 25.41
C ARG A 183 4.57 -5.12 24.81
N ASN A 184 5.79 -4.80 24.41
CA ASN A 184 6.85 -5.76 24.17
C ASN A 184 8.17 -5.13 24.62
N VAL A 185 8.50 -5.39 25.89
CA VAL A 185 9.67 -4.79 26.56
C VAL A 185 10.63 -5.84 27.10
N GLY A 186 10.32 -7.13 26.91
CA GLY A 186 11.19 -8.23 27.27
C GLY A 186 12.32 -8.41 26.28
N ARG A 187 13.22 -9.36 26.58
CA ARG A 187 14.24 -9.85 25.64
C ARG A 187 13.83 -11.16 24.96
N ALA A 188 12.76 -11.80 25.45
CA ALA A 188 12.31 -13.12 25.01
C ALA A 188 11.60 -13.10 23.64
N VAL A 189 10.99 -11.96 23.27
CA VAL A 189 10.33 -11.76 21.98
C VAL A 189 10.88 -10.48 21.36
N ALA A 190 11.36 -10.56 20.13
CA ALA A 190 11.86 -9.38 19.42
C ALA A 190 10.72 -8.38 19.18
N PRO A 191 10.93 -7.06 19.35
CA PRO A 191 9.97 -6.05 18.96
C PRO A 191 9.69 -6.07 17.45
N VAL A 192 8.41 -6.15 17.06
CA VAL A 192 7.97 -5.99 15.66
C VAL A 192 8.22 -4.55 15.24
N GLU A 193 8.99 -4.33 14.17
CA GLU A 193 9.36 -2.99 13.69
C GLU A 193 9.86 -2.06 14.81
N SER A 194 10.60 -2.60 15.79
CA SER A 194 11.10 -1.85 16.95
C SER A 194 10.02 -1.28 17.89
N ILE A 195 8.75 -1.64 17.71
CA ILE A 195 7.60 -1.18 18.51
C ILE A 195 7.57 -1.90 19.86
N THR A 196 7.55 -1.11 20.92
CA THR A 196 7.60 -1.61 22.31
C THR A 196 6.33 -1.34 23.10
N LYS A 197 5.49 -0.40 22.64
CA LYS A 197 4.22 -0.08 23.27
C LYS A 197 3.25 0.50 22.25
N ILE A 198 2.01 0.03 22.30
CA ILE A 198 0.88 0.67 21.60
C ILE A 198 -0.21 0.96 22.64
N THR A 199 -0.86 2.10 22.49
CA THR A 199 -2.06 2.46 23.25
C THR A 199 -3.17 2.77 22.26
N LEU A 200 -4.26 2.02 22.33
CA LEU A 200 -5.50 2.27 21.60
C LEU A 200 -6.55 2.67 22.61
N LYS A 201 -7.19 3.82 22.41
CA LYS A 201 -8.26 4.29 23.28
C LYS A 201 -9.46 4.67 22.44
N ASP A 202 -10.56 3.96 22.65
CA ASP A 202 -11.86 4.25 22.08
C ASP A 202 -12.53 5.39 22.87
N LEU A 203 -12.93 6.43 22.15
CA LEU A 203 -13.60 7.62 22.67
C LEU A 203 -15.06 7.72 22.19
N SER A 204 -15.59 6.67 21.56
CA SER A 204 -16.93 6.60 20.96
C SER A 204 -18.06 6.90 21.94
N SER A 205 -17.85 6.66 23.24
CA SER A 205 -18.78 7.08 24.30
C SER A 205 -19.08 8.59 24.34
N THR A 206 -18.18 9.43 23.82
CA THR A 206 -18.33 10.89 23.77
C THR A 206 -18.26 11.46 22.36
N LYS A 207 -17.60 10.74 21.44
CA LYS A 207 -17.39 11.12 20.04
C LYS A 207 -17.51 9.86 19.17
N PRO A 208 -18.71 9.53 18.67
CA PRO A 208 -18.95 8.28 17.94
C PRO A 208 -17.91 7.99 16.85
N GLY A 209 -17.36 6.77 16.86
CA GLY A 209 -16.36 6.28 15.90
C GLY A 209 -14.94 6.77 16.16
N TYR A 210 -14.72 7.65 17.14
CA TYR A 210 -13.42 8.29 17.34
C TYR A 210 -12.49 7.46 18.23
N LEU A 211 -11.30 7.15 17.72
CA LEU A 211 -10.27 6.39 18.40
C LEU A 211 -8.96 7.16 18.41
N THR A 212 -8.15 7.00 19.46
CA THR A 212 -6.78 7.51 19.49
C THR A 212 -5.79 6.37 19.53
N ILE A 213 -4.77 6.45 18.70
CA ILE A 213 -3.64 5.53 18.68
C ILE A 213 -2.38 6.26 19.14
N THR A 214 -1.54 5.57 19.90
CA THR A 214 -0.18 5.99 20.22
C THR A 214 0.76 4.81 20.12
N VAL A 215 1.70 4.87 19.19
CA VAL A 215 2.74 3.87 18.92
C VAL A 215 4.07 4.41 19.44
N VAL A 216 4.80 3.58 20.20
CA VAL A 216 6.12 3.92 20.73
C VAL A 216 7.09 2.78 20.48
N GLY A 217 8.23 3.11 19.89
CA GLY A 217 9.31 2.16 19.59
C GLY A 217 10.69 2.66 20.02
N LYS A 218 11.64 1.72 20.09
CA LYS A 218 13.04 1.97 20.42
C LYS A 218 13.92 1.61 19.22
N ARG A 219 14.87 2.48 18.87
CA ARG A 219 15.64 2.49 17.61
C ARG A 219 14.72 2.95 16.48
N GLY A 220 14.90 4.20 16.07
CA GLY A 220 14.04 4.89 15.11
C GLY A 220 14.11 4.26 13.71
N MET A 221 13.16 4.62 12.87
CA MET A 221 13.12 4.22 11.47
C MET A 221 14.36 4.67 10.70
N ARG A 222 14.72 3.92 9.67
CA ARG A 222 15.81 4.25 8.76
C ARG A 222 15.27 5.22 7.70
N GLY A 223 15.95 6.35 7.47
CA GLY A 223 15.72 7.18 6.29
C GLY A 223 15.30 8.62 6.58
N ARG A 224 15.26 9.41 5.51
CA ARG A 224 14.66 10.74 5.47
C ARG A 224 13.17 10.56 5.24
N VAL A 225 12.37 11.35 5.92
CA VAL A 225 10.90 11.26 5.90
C VAL A 225 10.38 12.51 5.22
N HIS A 226 9.51 12.33 4.24
CA HIS A 226 8.84 13.39 3.51
C HIS A 226 7.36 13.42 3.88
N LEU A 227 6.76 14.59 3.78
CA LEU A 227 5.35 14.81 4.09
C LEU A 227 4.59 15.08 2.79
N PRO A 228 3.32 14.69 2.69
CA PRO A 228 2.51 14.04 3.73
C PRO A 228 2.89 12.57 3.98
N LEU A 229 2.61 12.08 5.21
CA LEU A 229 2.68 10.64 5.51
C LEU A 229 1.28 10.06 5.63
N ARG A 230 1.08 8.90 4.99
CA ARG A 230 -0.13 8.08 5.12
C ARG A 230 0.07 7.07 6.25
N VAL A 231 -0.95 6.94 7.11
CA VAL A 231 -0.94 6.03 8.25
C VAL A 231 -2.21 5.20 8.22
N THR A 232 -2.08 3.92 7.92
CA THR A 232 -3.21 2.99 7.92
C THR A 232 -3.21 2.19 9.20
N LEU A 233 -4.35 2.20 9.91
CA LEU A 233 -4.58 1.38 11.09
C LEU A 233 -5.62 0.32 10.74
N VAL A 234 -5.26 -0.96 10.87
CA VAL A 234 -6.17 -2.10 10.71
C VAL A 234 -6.34 -2.79 12.06
N LEU A 235 -7.56 -2.86 12.59
CA LEU A 235 -7.86 -3.43 13.91
C LEU A 235 -8.18 -4.93 13.89
N ASP A 236 -8.30 -5.50 12.71
CA ASP A 236 -8.58 -6.90 12.39
C ASP A 236 -7.51 -7.48 11.46
N SER A 237 -6.24 -7.26 11.84
CA SER A 237 -5.04 -7.69 11.14
C SER A 237 -5.10 -9.11 10.53
N PRO A 238 -4.51 -9.34 9.33
CA PRO A 238 -3.67 -8.40 8.56
C PRO A 238 -4.42 -7.50 7.56
N MET A 239 -5.70 -7.77 7.29
CA MET A 239 -6.57 -7.02 6.37
C MET A 239 -7.93 -6.75 7.02
N ALA A 240 -8.53 -5.61 6.72
CA ALA A 240 -9.76 -5.16 7.35
C ALA A 240 -11.03 -5.87 6.86
N LEU A 241 -11.09 -7.20 6.94
CA LEU A 241 -12.24 -7.99 6.47
C LEU A 241 -13.56 -7.63 7.16
N THR A 242 -13.50 -6.96 8.31
CA THR A 242 -14.65 -6.47 9.06
C THR A 242 -14.83 -4.95 9.00
N GLY A 243 -14.13 -4.26 8.08
CA GLY A 243 -14.18 -2.80 7.92
C GLY A 243 -13.62 -2.02 9.12
N GLN A 244 -12.80 -2.67 9.96
CA GLN A 244 -12.29 -2.07 11.19
C GLN A 244 -10.95 -1.40 10.96
N CYS A 245 -10.90 -0.48 10.02
CA CYS A 245 -9.69 0.26 9.72
C CYS A 245 -9.94 1.76 9.56
N SER A 246 -8.85 2.51 9.42
CA SER A 246 -8.90 3.94 9.15
C SER A 246 -7.57 4.38 8.56
N VAL A 247 -7.63 5.34 7.64
CA VAL A 247 -6.47 5.96 7.02
C VAL A 247 -6.33 7.40 7.52
N GLY A 248 -5.16 7.72 8.05
CA GLY A 248 -4.82 9.00 8.65
C GLY A 248 -3.63 9.66 7.98
N MET A 249 -3.71 10.96 7.71
CA MET A 249 -2.64 11.73 7.08
C MET A 249 -1.94 12.65 8.08
N PHE A 250 -0.60 12.62 8.10
CA PHE A 250 0.21 13.73 8.59
C PHE A 250 0.38 14.73 7.44
N ALA A 251 -0.51 15.72 7.36
CA ALA A 251 -0.49 16.71 6.29
C ALA A 251 0.77 17.62 6.34
N GLY A 252 1.33 17.94 5.16
CA GLY A 252 2.33 19.01 4.95
C GLY A 252 1.70 20.41 4.94
N PRO A 253 2.46 21.53 4.80
CA PRO A 253 2.03 22.87 5.22
C PRO A 253 0.92 23.42 4.29
N SER A 254 -0.13 24.15 4.69
CA SER A 254 -0.74 24.62 5.95
C SER A 254 -2.23 24.90 5.63
N PRO A 255 -3.21 24.84 6.58
CA PRO A 255 -3.08 24.58 8.02
C PRO A 255 -3.12 23.07 8.32
N ALA A 256 -1.96 22.57 8.74
CA ALA A 256 -1.64 21.18 9.03
C ALA A 256 -0.48 21.16 10.05
N PRO A 257 -0.23 20.05 10.79
CA PRO A 257 0.76 20.01 11.87
C PRO A 257 2.12 20.60 11.50
N ALA A 258 2.70 21.38 12.39
CA ALA A 258 4.00 22.02 12.17
C ALA A 258 5.09 20.95 12.29
N CYS A 259 5.59 20.47 11.15
CA CYS A 259 6.69 19.52 11.10
C CYS A 259 8.02 20.25 10.94
N VAL A 260 8.97 19.91 11.82
CA VAL A 260 10.34 20.40 11.76
C VAL A 260 11.25 19.20 11.49
N SER A 261 11.90 19.22 10.32
CA SER A 261 12.99 18.30 10.02
C SER A 261 14.30 18.87 10.55
N ARG A 262 15.05 18.05 11.28
CA ARG A 262 16.33 18.40 11.88
C ARG A 262 17.36 17.30 11.58
N THR A 263 18.62 17.59 11.85
CA THR A 263 19.71 16.62 11.69
C THR A 263 19.56 15.39 12.60
N ASP A 264 18.82 15.50 13.70
CA ASP A 264 18.54 14.44 14.66
C ASP A 264 17.24 13.66 14.39
N GLY A 265 16.40 14.10 13.43
CA GLY A 265 15.16 13.43 13.07
C GLY A 265 14.03 14.35 12.62
N VAL A 266 12.81 13.83 12.57
CA VAL A 266 11.59 14.58 12.23
C VAL A 266 10.68 14.67 13.44
N VAL A 267 10.17 15.87 13.72
CA VAL A 267 9.19 16.13 14.78
C VAL A 267 8.00 16.88 14.19
N CYS A 268 6.81 16.31 14.29
CA CYS A 268 5.54 16.95 13.94
C CYS A 268 4.67 17.13 15.18
N LYS A 269 4.01 18.29 15.29
CA LYS A 269 3.05 18.62 16.36
C LYS A 269 1.84 19.36 15.83
#